data_AF-A0A9P8TTE7-F1
#
_entry.id   AF-A0A9P8TTE7-F1
#
_cell.length_a   1.000
_cell.length_b   1.000
_cell.length_c   1.000
_cell.angle_alpha   90.00
_cell.angle_beta   90.00
_cell.angle_gamma   90.00
#
_symmetry.space_group_name_H-M   'P 1'
#
loop_
_entity.id
_entity.type
_entity.pdbx_description
1 polymer ?
#
loop_
_entity_poly.entity_id
_entity_poly.type
_entity_poly.pdbx_seq_one_letter_code
_entity_poly.pdbx_strand_id
1 'polypeptide(L)'
;MNQDNAAPHPSEAPEAQPVILNYDLLQTILTEYAETQQDVLNFILASKLYHRLFFRNLHKYNVRHGGCSALGWAAERGDMALVATMLNTPNMEALAPKDAWADAITAAQRTDNMELAKLLFRVEAFQNSTRDAARAAAQAAQSSAAGTVPTYKDSLLQPLFDAASADQQELMELYVSHGVDVNLRDGFDETCLYKAAVGGNVPLATLLLGNHGADPSIGRSPLVAASETGSAELVELLLSHGANPCSGGTGGYSVALKLAATQGYRDVVRLLLLDGRVNAEARSDDGLAILDLHSMSNQPEVVRLFLSLGRVDPNRRRLHGWYLLLAAAINTEPHGPALLNVLLSDERTNTSLVSLYGRNALALTVLRKRLDSFKILLSSGKVDPDEGDVLHMTPVMYAARGKSSMFTEMLELLLADKRVDPNRADRYGETALMWAVQENRVDNVRLLLSSGRVCLDQKDALGQTALMMACLNLNAPLVKLLLAARSGDPSERDSKNQDAMMRAIVCAPVAVRASALDVAKAILEAGYSPLNICDEEGGTLLEFAAQTGKGELVEFLLSHGKATVTPRAMKLCGHNSEIRGKLEKAYREQ
;
A
#
# COMPACT_ATOMS: atom_id res chain seq x y z
N MET A 1 57.29 -2.99 96.07
CA MET A 1 57.52 -3.90 97.21
C MET A 1 56.33 -4.84 97.25
N ASN A 2 56.36 -6.15 97.01
CA ASN A 2 57.38 -7.21 96.85
C ASN A 2 56.76 -8.26 95.89
N GLN A 3 57.47 -8.76 94.88
CA GLN A 3 58.22 -10.03 94.83
C GLN A 3 57.41 -11.31 95.14
N ASP A 4 57.30 -12.15 94.10
CA ASP A 4 57.55 -13.60 94.01
C ASP A 4 56.99 -14.56 95.08
N ASN A 5 56.18 -15.55 94.69
CA ASN A 5 56.65 -16.89 94.26
C ASN A 5 55.57 -17.99 94.28
N ALA A 6 55.77 -18.95 93.36
CA ALA A 6 55.41 -20.38 93.39
C ALA A 6 53.98 -20.86 93.02
N ALA A 7 53.94 -21.64 91.93
CA ALA A 7 52.83 -22.47 91.45
C ALA A 7 52.64 -23.75 92.29
N PRO A 8 51.51 -24.47 92.08
CA PRO A 8 51.62 -25.77 91.43
C PRO A 8 50.50 -26.07 90.39
N HIS A 9 50.84 -26.84 89.33
CA HIS A 9 49.90 -27.55 88.43
C HIS A 9 49.13 -28.66 89.21
N PRO A 10 48.09 -29.37 88.67
CA PRO A 10 47.47 -29.36 87.33
C PRO A 10 45.90 -29.37 87.33
N SER A 11 45.26 -29.12 86.19
CA SER A 11 44.20 -29.99 85.60
C SER A 11 43.55 -29.32 84.38
N GLU A 12 43.29 -30.17 83.39
CA GLU A 12 42.68 -29.96 82.08
C GLU A 12 41.68 -28.79 81.98
N ALA A 13 41.96 -27.85 81.05
CA ALA A 13 40.94 -26.95 80.55
C ALA A 13 39.94 -27.74 79.70
N PRO A 14 38.62 -27.57 79.88
CA PRO A 14 37.64 -28.31 79.10
C PRO A 14 37.77 -27.91 77.62
N GLU A 15 37.95 -28.91 76.76
CA GLU A 15 37.89 -28.77 75.31
C GLU A 15 36.65 -27.96 74.93
N ALA A 16 36.85 -26.86 74.18
CA ALA A 16 35.75 -26.03 73.69
C ALA A 16 34.85 -26.89 72.79
N GLN A 17 33.69 -27.27 73.31
CA GLN A 17 32.72 -28.05 72.55
C GLN A 17 32.33 -27.27 71.29
N PRO A 18 32.26 -27.94 70.13
CA PRO A 18 31.80 -27.29 68.91
C PRO A 18 30.40 -26.75 69.16
N VAL A 19 30.22 -25.45 68.97
CA VAL A 19 28.90 -24.81 69.09
C VAL A 19 27.99 -25.45 68.06
N ILE A 20 27.06 -26.28 68.53
CA ILE A 20 26.02 -26.87 67.69
C ILE A 20 25.00 -25.77 67.44
N LEU A 21 25.03 -25.19 66.25
CA LEU A 21 24.05 -24.20 65.81
C LEU A 21 22.65 -24.82 65.85
N ASN A 22 21.85 -24.42 66.83
CA ASN A 22 20.43 -24.73 66.90
C ASN A 22 19.61 -23.68 66.12
N TYR A 23 18.32 -23.96 65.95
CA TYR A 23 17.43 -23.15 65.10
C TYR A 23 17.35 -21.69 65.57
N ASP A 24 17.24 -21.46 66.87
CA ASP A 24 17.07 -20.11 67.43
C ASP A 24 18.33 -19.27 67.25
N LEU A 25 19.50 -19.87 67.51
CA LEU A 25 20.79 -19.18 67.38
C LEU A 25 21.10 -18.81 65.92
N LEU A 26 20.75 -19.69 64.97
CA LEU A 26 20.91 -19.42 63.55
C LEU A 26 19.99 -18.28 63.08
N GLN A 27 18.75 -18.25 63.57
CA GLN A 27 17.78 -17.22 63.21
C GLN A 27 18.25 -15.84 63.71
N THR A 28 18.72 -15.76 64.96
CA THR A 28 19.27 -14.52 65.54
C THR A 28 20.48 -14.01 64.75
N ILE A 29 21.40 -14.89 64.36
CA ILE A 29 22.58 -14.50 63.55
C ILE A 29 22.17 -13.86 62.22
N LEU A 30 21.14 -14.40 61.57
CA LEU A 30 20.70 -13.91 60.26
C LEU A 30 19.87 -12.63 60.34
N THR A 31 19.15 -12.40 61.43
CA THR A 31 18.30 -11.23 61.60
C THR A 31 19.00 -10.05 62.25
N GLU A 32 19.94 -10.30 63.16
CA GLU A 32 20.59 -9.25 63.95
C GLU A 32 22.02 -8.91 63.49
N TYR A 33 22.72 -9.84 62.82
CA TYR A 33 24.16 -9.69 62.57
C TYR A 33 24.58 -9.76 61.09
N ALA A 34 23.69 -10.12 60.17
CA ALA A 34 23.99 -10.17 58.74
C ALA A 34 23.46 -8.93 58.02
N GLU A 35 24.28 -7.88 57.93
CA GLU A 35 23.87 -6.60 57.36
C GLU A 35 24.16 -6.48 55.84
N THR A 36 25.09 -7.28 55.29
CA THR A 36 25.44 -7.23 53.87
C THR A 36 25.48 -8.62 53.20
N GLN A 37 25.31 -8.67 51.87
CA GLN A 37 25.35 -9.92 51.09
C GLN A 37 26.69 -10.67 51.21
N GLN A 38 27.78 -9.95 51.52
CA GLN A 38 29.12 -10.53 51.68
C GLN A 38 29.26 -11.32 53.00
N ASP A 39 28.56 -10.92 54.05
CA ASP A 39 28.60 -11.58 55.36
C ASP A 39 27.88 -12.94 55.34
N VAL A 40 26.78 -13.01 54.58
CA VAL A 40 26.05 -14.25 54.30
C VAL A 40 26.91 -15.21 53.47
N LEU A 41 27.66 -14.69 52.48
CA LEU A 41 28.56 -15.48 51.64
C LEU A 41 29.76 -16.02 52.43
N ASN A 42 30.34 -15.22 53.33
CA ASN A 42 31.44 -15.62 54.22
C ASN A 42 31.01 -16.71 55.22
N PHE A 43 29.77 -16.64 55.74
CA PHE A 43 29.18 -17.66 56.60
C PHE A 43 28.96 -18.99 55.86
N ILE A 44 28.54 -18.93 54.58
CA ILE A 44 28.33 -20.10 53.72
C ILE A 44 29.67 -20.79 53.36
N LEU A 45 30.73 -20.01 53.12
CA LEU A 45 32.05 -20.54 52.75
C LEU A 45 32.79 -21.21 53.91
N ALA A 46 32.40 -20.94 55.16
CA ALA A 46 33.06 -21.45 56.35
C ALA A 46 32.85 -22.97 56.62
N SER A 47 31.83 -23.63 56.05
CA SER A 47 31.67 -25.09 56.15
C SER A 47 30.56 -25.67 55.25
N LYS A 48 30.88 -26.74 54.51
CA LYS A 48 29.91 -27.55 53.73
C LYS A 48 28.75 -28.11 54.55
N LEU A 49 28.95 -28.32 55.86
CA LEU A 49 27.96 -28.91 56.76
C LEU A 49 26.90 -27.86 57.16
N TYR A 50 27.32 -26.61 57.33
CA TYR A 50 26.42 -25.49 57.64
C TYR A 50 25.70 -24.95 56.41
N HIS A 51 26.28 -25.07 55.21
CA HIS A 51 25.56 -24.81 53.95
C HIS A 51 24.26 -25.62 53.85
N ARG A 52 24.29 -26.92 54.18
CA ARG A 52 23.09 -27.79 54.12
C ARG A 52 22.05 -27.44 55.20
N LEU A 53 22.49 -27.12 56.42
CA LEU A 53 21.60 -26.72 57.52
C LEU A 53 20.97 -25.34 57.28
N PHE A 54 21.75 -24.40 56.74
CA PHE A 54 21.31 -23.07 56.35
C PHE A 54 20.22 -23.14 55.27
N PHE A 55 20.45 -23.89 54.19
CA PHE A 55 19.42 -24.11 53.16
C PHE A 55 18.17 -24.77 53.74
N ARG A 56 18.32 -25.79 54.59
CA ARG A 56 17.19 -26.49 55.22
C ARG A 56 16.38 -25.59 56.16
N ASN A 57 17.00 -24.61 56.81
CA ASN A 57 16.34 -23.72 57.77
C ASN A 57 15.79 -22.44 57.12
N LEU A 58 16.49 -21.87 56.14
CA LEU A 58 15.93 -20.83 55.26
C LEU A 58 14.65 -21.36 54.58
N HIS A 59 14.68 -22.62 54.17
CA HIS A 59 13.51 -23.35 53.65
C HIS A 59 12.38 -23.50 54.68
N LYS A 60 12.65 -23.80 55.95
CA LYS A 60 11.62 -23.87 57.01
C LYS A 60 11.08 -22.50 57.42
N TYR A 61 11.94 -21.48 57.43
CA TYR A 61 11.60 -20.10 57.77
C TYR A 61 10.72 -19.46 56.69
N ASN A 62 11.10 -19.64 55.42
CA ASN A 62 10.35 -19.19 54.25
C ASN A 62 8.97 -19.87 54.14
N VAL A 63 8.87 -21.16 54.47
CA VAL A 63 7.58 -21.88 54.58
C VAL A 63 6.72 -21.37 55.74
N ARG A 64 7.32 -20.90 56.85
CA ARG A 64 6.59 -20.38 58.01
C ARG A 64 6.12 -18.91 57.88
N HIS A 65 6.78 -18.10 57.06
CA HIS A 65 6.53 -16.65 56.98
C HIS A 65 6.10 -16.18 55.57
N GLY A 66 5.55 -17.08 54.74
CA GLY A 66 4.89 -16.71 53.47
C GLY A 66 5.83 -16.48 52.27
N GLY A 67 7.01 -17.10 52.24
CA GLY A 67 7.99 -16.97 51.16
C GLY A 67 8.16 -18.23 50.31
N CYS A 68 7.24 -18.53 49.40
CA CYS A 68 7.37 -19.64 48.43
C CYS A 68 8.31 -19.34 47.25
N SER A 69 9.29 -18.44 47.39
CA SER A 69 10.34 -18.22 46.38
C SER A 69 11.25 -19.44 46.19
N ALA A 70 11.30 -20.36 47.17
CA ALA A 70 12.12 -21.56 47.11
C ALA A 70 11.59 -22.60 46.10
N LEU A 71 10.27 -22.72 45.90
CA LEU A 71 9.69 -23.64 44.92
C LEU A 71 9.98 -23.17 43.50
N GLY A 72 9.70 -21.89 43.20
CA GLY A 72 10.04 -21.26 41.93
C GLY A 72 11.54 -21.34 41.65
N TRP A 73 12.39 -21.03 42.63
CA TRP A 73 13.85 -21.13 42.50
C TRP A 73 14.35 -22.57 42.24
N ALA A 74 13.78 -23.56 42.93
CA ALA A 74 14.15 -24.96 42.73
C ALA A 74 13.69 -25.46 41.35
N ALA A 75 12.49 -25.04 40.94
CA ALA A 75 11.93 -25.30 39.61
C ALA A 75 12.78 -24.67 38.50
N GLU A 76 13.19 -23.40 38.64
CA GLU A 76 14.04 -22.68 37.67
C GLU A 76 15.40 -23.36 37.45
N ARG A 77 15.93 -24.01 38.48
CA ARG A 77 17.20 -24.75 38.42
C ARG A 77 17.03 -26.21 38.02
N GLY A 78 15.79 -26.68 37.83
CA GLY A 78 15.48 -28.08 37.53
C GLY A 78 15.89 -29.06 38.63
N ASP A 79 15.97 -28.63 39.89
CA ASP A 79 16.34 -29.50 41.02
C ASP A 79 15.14 -30.39 41.43
N MET A 80 14.96 -31.47 40.67
CA MET A 80 13.84 -32.39 40.81
C MET A 80 13.76 -33.06 42.18
N ALA A 81 14.91 -33.31 42.82
CA ALA A 81 14.95 -33.91 44.15
C ALA A 81 14.44 -32.93 45.20
N LEU A 82 14.89 -31.68 45.12
CA LEU A 82 14.44 -30.63 46.02
C LEU A 82 12.95 -30.32 45.83
N VAL A 83 12.49 -30.20 44.58
CA VAL A 83 11.05 -29.99 44.29
C VAL A 83 10.21 -31.15 44.82
N ALA A 84 10.60 -32.41 44.58
CA ALA A 84 9.86 -33.56 45.11
C ALA A 84 9.80 -33.57 46.64
N THR A 85 10.88 -33.19 47.32
CA THR A 85 10.86 -33.07 48.80
C THR A 85 9.95 -31.95 49.29
N MET A 86 9.89 -30.83 48.57
CA MET A 86 8.99 -29.72 48.87
C MET A 86 7.53 -30.12 48.72
N LEU A 87 7.17 -30.77 47.61
CA LEU A 87 5.80 -31.19 47.31
C LEU A 87 5.30 -32.28 48.26
N ASN A 88 6.18 -33.15 48.78
CA ASN A 88 5.84 -34.17 49.78
C ASN A 88 5.72 -33.63 51.21
N THR A 89 5.89 -32.33 51.43
CA THR A 89 5.77 -31.74 52.77
C THR A 89 4.28 -31.59 53.14
N PRO A 90 3.83 -32.14 54.28
CA PRO A 90 2.43 -32.02 54.69
C PRO A 90 2.01 -30.55 54.85
N ASN A 91 0.80 -30.21 54.39
CA ASN A 91 0.19 -28.87 54.39
C ASN A 91 0.85 -27.82 53.48
N MET A 92 1.75 -28.21 52.58
CA MET A 92 2.29 -27.30 51.55
C MET A 92 1.18 -26.61 50.73
N GLU A 93 0.11 -27.36 50.50
CA GLU A 93 -1.16 -26.99 49.87
C GLU A 93 -1.85 -25.74 50.43
N ALA A 94 -1.83 -25.55 51.77
CA ALA A 94 -2.51 -24.44 52.42
C ALA A 94 -1.64 -23.17 52.52
N LEU A 95 -0.35 -23.31 52.24
CA LEU A 95 0.68 -22.30 52.52
C LEU A 95 1.25 -21.65 51.26
N ALA A 96 1.09 -22.28 50.09
CA ALA A 96 1.61 -21.76 48.84
C ALA A 96 0.64 -20.73 48.20
N PRO A 97 1.05 -19.46 47.98
CA PRO A 97 0.25 -18.50 47.24
C PRO A 97 0.12 -18.92 45.76
N LYS A 98 -0.98 -18.54 45.10
CA LYS A 98 -1.25 -18.85 43.67
C LYS A 98 -0.08 -18.48 42.76
N ASP A 99 0.60 -17.38 43.06
CA ASP A 99 1.75 -16.89 42.29
C ASP A 99 2.94 -17.86 42.31
N ALA A 100 3.16 -18.58 43.43
CA ALA A 100 4.27 -19.54 43.52
C ALA A 100 4.04 -20.80 42.67
N TRP A 101 2.79 -21.23 42.56
CA TRP A 101 2.41 -22.31 41.65
C TRP A 101 2.58 -21.92 40.20
N ALA A 102 2.19 -20.68 39.87
CA ALA A 102 2.39 -20.10 38.55
C ALA A 102 3.88 -20.00 38.20
N ASP A 103 4.73 -19.51 39.11
CA ASP A 103 6.18 -19.40 38.88
C ASP A 103 6.82 -20.77 38.65
N ALA A 104 6.43 -21.78 39.45
CA ALA A 104 6.99 -23.13 39.34
C ALA A 104 6.63 -23.82 38.00
N ILE A 105 5.37 -23.71 37.56
CA ILE A 105 4.96 -24.30 36.28
C ILE A 105 5.52 -23.50 35.09
N THR A 106 5.64 -22.17 35.22
CA THR A 106 6.30 -21.33 34.20
C THR A 106 7.78 -21.68 34.08
N ALA A 107 8.46 -21.95 35.20
CA ALA A 107 9.83 -22.42 35.20
C ALA A 107 9.96 -23.81 34.54
N ALA A 108 9.02 -24.71 34.80
CA ALA A 108 8.96 -26.01 34.12
C ALA A 108 8.85 -25.86 32.59
N GLN A 109 8.04 -24.91 32.12
CA GLN A 109 7.92 -24.62 30.69
C GLN A 109 9.17 -24.02 30.08
N ARG A 110 9.75 -22.99 30.72
CA ARG A 110 10.97 -22.32 30.23
C ARG A 110 12.16 -23.27 30.14
N THR A 111 12.21 -24.25 31.03
CA THR A 111 13.27 -25.26 31.06
C THR A 111 12.92 -26.52 30.28
N ASP A 112 11.76 -26.56 29.61
CA ASP A 112 11.19 -27.73 28.91
C ASP A 112 11.21 -29.01 29.75
N ASN A 113 10.99 -28.86 31.06
CA ASN A 113 11.07 -29.93 32.03
C ASN A 113 9.68 -30.51 32.31
N MET A 114 9.26 -31.42 31.44
CA MET A 114 7.95 -32.07 31.55
C MET A 114 7.79 -32.89 32.84
N GLU A 115 8.86 -33.50 33.33
CA GLU A 115 8.80 -34.28 34.58
C GLU A 115 8.50 -33.38 35.77
N LEU A 116 9.01 -32.14 35.77
CA LEU A 116 8.66 -31.13 36.76
C LEU A 116 7.18 -30.74 36.66
N ALA A 117 6.66 -30.52 35.46
CA ALA A 117 5.24 -30.26 35.25
C ALA A 117 4.38 -31.42 35.78
N LYS A 118 4.71 -32.67 35.43
CA LYS A 118 4.04 -33.88 35.95
C LYS A 118 4.08 -33.97 37.47
N LEU A 119 5.21 -33.63 38.11
CA LEU A 119 5.32 -33.60 39.57
C LEU A 119 4.39 -32.56 40.19
N LEU A 120 4.31 -31.35 39.62
CA LEU A 120 3.39 -30.31 40.10
C LEU A 120 1.93 -30.77 39.98
N PHE A 121 1.56 -31.38 38.85
CA PHE A 121 0.22 -31.92 38.64
C PHE A 121 -0.12 -33.16 39.48
N ARG A 122 0.83 -33.79 40.19
CA ARG A 122 0.50 -34.82 41.20
C ARG A 122 -0.07 -34.26 42.49
N VAL A 123 0.14 -32.97 42.77
CA VAL A 123 -0.31 -32.33 44.01
C VAL A 123 -1.77 -31.90 43.88
N GLU A 124 -2.62 -32.39 44.79
CA GLU A 124 -4.06 -32.15 44.74
C GLU A 124 -4.40 -30.67 44.87
N ALA A 125 -3.70 -29.92 45.72
CA ALA A 125 -3.93 -28.47 45.82
C ALA A 125 -3.52 -27.67 44.60
N PHE A 126 -2.49 -28.09 43.85
CA PHE A 126 -2.17 -27.45 42.58
C PHE A 126 -3.31 -27.69 41.59
N GLN A 127 -3.80 -28.93 41.48
CA GLN A 127 -4.96 -29.26 40.64
C GLN A 127 -6.23 -28.50 41.05
N ASN A 128 -6.50 -28.37 42.35
CA ASN A 128 -7.66 -27.62 42.83
C ASN A 128 -7.51 -26.13 42.53
N SER A 129 -6.31 -25.56 42.72
CA SER A 129 -6.02 -24.16 42.40
C SER A 129 -6.17 -23.86 40.90
N THR A 130 -5.71 -24.76 40.02
CA THR A 130 -5.85 -24.62 38.57
C THR A 130 -7.31 -24.75 38.13
N ARG A 131 -8.07 -25.71 38.69
CA ARG A 131 -9.51 -25.86 38.44
C ARG A 131 -10.32 -24.66 38.93
N ASP A 132 -9.99 -24.12 40.10
CA ASP A 132 -10.66 -22.94 40.64
C ASP A 132 -10.32 -21.68 39.85
N ALA A 133 -9.08 -21.52 39.41
CA ALA A 133 -8.67 -20.46 38.48
C ALA A 133 -9.42 -20.57 37.14
N ALA A 134 -9.55 -21.78 36.59
CA ALA A 134 -10.31 -22.06 35.36
C ALA A 134 -11.80 -21.74 35.52
N ARG A 135 -12.43 -22.16 36.63
CA ARG A 135 -13.83 -21.83 36.93
C ARG A 135 -14.05 -20.33 37.08
N ALA A 136 -13.15 -19.65 37.79
CA ALA A 136 -13.21 -18.20 37.95
C ALA A 136 -13.08 -17.48 36.60
N ALA A 137 -12.16 -17.92 35.74
CA ALA A 137 -12.01 -17.41 34.38
C ALA A 137 -13.29 -17.61 33.55
N ALA A 138 -13.87 -18.82 33.57
CA ALA A 138 -15.09 -19.13 32.84
C ALA A 138 -16.29 -18.28 33.32
N GLN A 139 -16.45 -18.09 34.64
CA GLN A 139 -17.50 -17.25 35.22
C GLN A 139 -17.32 -15.77 34.87
N ALA A 140 -16.08 -15.25 34.95
CA ALA A 140 -15.76 -13.89 34.55
C ALA A 140 -16.16 -13.65 33.08
N ALA A 141 -15.89 -14.61 32.22
CA ALA A 141 -16.18 -14.57 30.80
C ALA A 141 -17.69 -14.59 30.48
N GLN A 142 -18.54 -15.15 31.35
CA GLN A 142 -20.01 -15.13 31.23
C GLN A 142 -20.65 -13.84 31.80
N SER A 143 -20.03 -13.24 32.82
CA SER A 143 -20.55 -12.02 33.48
C SER A 143 -20.29 -10.72 32.70
N SER A 144 -19.36 -10.74 31.75
CA SER A 144 -19.04 -9.60 30.86
C SER A 144 -20.09 -9.45 29.74
N ALA A 145 -21.32 -9.09 30.11
CA ALA A 145 -22.38 -8.72 29.16
C ALA A 145 -22.30 -7.25 28.68
N ALA A 146 -21.24 -6.51 29.00
CA ALA A 146 -21.10 -5.11 28.58
C ALA A 146 -19.63 -4.64 28.61
N GLY A 147 -18.90 -4.80 27.51
CA GLY A 147 -17.82 -3.89 27.06
C GLY A 147 -16.57 -3.70 27.94
N THR A 148 -16.50 -4.23 29.16
CA THR A 148 -15.30 -4.24 29.99
C THR A 148 -14.79 -5.67 30.11
N VAL A 149 -13.66 -5.91 29.44
CA VAL A 149 -12.88 -7.13 29.56
C VAL A 149 -12.36 -7.20 31.00
N PRO A 150 -12.70 -8.22 31.79
CA PRO A 150 -12.04 -8.40 33.08
C PRO A 150 -10.56 -8.64 32.79
N THR A 151 -9.70 -7.75 33.29
CA THR A 151 -8.25 -7.88 33.18
C THR A 151 -7.83 -9.11 33.98
N TYR A 152 -7.79 -10.26 33.31
CA TYR A 152 -7.38 -11.52 33.89
C TYR A 152 -5.88 -11.43 34.23
N LYS A 153 -5.58 -11.34 35.52
CA LYS A 153 -4.22 -11.34 36.08
C LYS A 153 -3.91 -12.66 36.80
N ASP A 154 -4.57 -13.77 36.44
CA ASP A 154 -4.21 -15.05 37.07
C ASP A 154 -2.98 -15.61 36.35
N SER A 155 -1.82 -15.42 36.97
CA SER A 155 -0.53 -15.95 36.52
C SER A 155 -0.59 -17.47 36.32
N LEU A 156 -1.50 -18.17 37.02
CA LEU A 156 -1.55 -19.64 37.05
C LEU A 156 -1.99 -20.30 35.73
N LEU A 157 -2.84 -19.63 34.94
CA LEU A 157 -3.28 -20.14 33.63
C LEU A 157 -2.48 -19.58 32.46
N GLN A 158 -1.69 -18.52 32.64
CA GLN A 158 -0.81 -17.99 31.59
C GLN A 158 0.09 -19.07 30.96
N PRO A 159 0.71 -19.96 31.76
CA PRO A 159 1.40 -21.14 31.27
C PRO A 159 0.61 -21.96 30.24
N LEU A 160 -0.68 -22.22 30.46
CA LEU A 160 -1.51 -22.97 29.50
C LEU A 160 -1.49 -22.32 28.10
N PHE A 161 -1.67 -21.00 28.05
CA PHE A 161 -1.69 -20.25 26.79
C PHE A 161 -0.29 -20.15 26.14
N ASP A 162 0.76 -20.06 26.96
CA ASP A 162 2.15 -20.05 26.50
C ASP A 162 2.51 -21.43 25.91
N ALA A 163 2.09 -22.52 26.54
CA ALA A 163 2.24 -23.90 26.04
C ALA A 163 1.58 -24.06 24.67
N ALA A 164 0.39 -23.48 24.49
CA ALA A 164 -0.32 -23.54 23.22
C ALA A 164 0.40 -22.78 22.09
N SER A 165 1.06 -21.66 22.42
CA SER A 165 1.89 -20.90 21.48
C SER A 165 3.15 -21.67 21.07
N ALA A 166 3.72 -22.44 22.00
CA ALA A 166 4.98 -23.18 21.83
C ALA A 166 4.82 -24.63 21.35
N ASP A 167 3.61 -25.07 20.97
CA ASP A 167 3.29 -26.46 20.57
C ASP A 167 3.63 -27.52 21.63
N GLN A 168 3.53 -27.17 22.92
CA GLN A 168 3.78 -28.09 24.04
C GLN A 168 2.56 -28.99 24.29
N GLN A 169 2.31 -29.94 23.39
CA GLN A 169 1.13 -30.82 23.41
C GLN A 169 0.99 -31.63 24.71
N GLU A 170 2.08 -32.20 25.22
CA GLU A 170 2.03 -33.02 26.44
C GLU A 170 1.64 -32.18 27.68
N LEU A 171 2.06 -30.91 27.73
CA LEU A 171 1.65 -30.01 28.81
C LEU A 171 0.18 -29.61 28.66
N MET A 172 -0.28 -29.35 27.43
CA MET A 172 -1.69 -29.12 27.16
C MET A 172 -2.56 -30.31 27.58
N GLU A 173 -2.18 -31.53 27.22
CA GLU A 173 -2.88 -32.75 27.66
C GLU A 173 -2.90 -32.88 29.18
N LEU A 174 -1.81 -32.49 29.85
CA LEU A 174 -1.73 -32.51 31.30
C LEU A 174 -2.74 -31.54 31.94
N TYR A 175 -2.88 -30.32 31.43
CA TYR A 175 -3.91 -29.39 31.90
C TYR A 175 -5.33 -29.92 31.65
N VAL A 176 -5.60 -30.43 30.43
CA VAL A 176 -6.94 -30.90 30.04
C VAL A 176 -7.37 -32.14 30.80
N SER A 177 -6.46 -33.12 30.99
CA SER A 177 -6.71 -34.33 31.78
C SER A 177 -7.06 -34.05 33.25
N HIS A 178 -6.69 -32.87 33.76
CA HIS A 178 -7.00 -32.42 35.12
C HIS A 178 -8.23 -31.50 35.20
N GLY A 179 -9.02 -31.42 34.12
CA GLY A 179 -10.34 -30.77 34.10
C GLY A 179 -10.32 -29.28 33.77
N VAL A 180 -9.25 -28.78 33.15
CA VAL A 180 -9.18 -27.43 32.61
C VAL A 180 -9.84 -27.41 31.23
N ASP A 181 -10.79 -26.49 31.03
CA ASP A 181 -11.48 -26.32 29.75
C ASP A 181 -10.54 -25.69 28.71
N VAL A 182 -10.48 -26.26 27.51
CA VAL A 182 -9.66 -25.76 26.39
C VAL A 182 -10.21 -24.45 25.80
N ASN A 183 -11.49 -24.14 26.07
CA ASN A 183 -12.17 -22.94 25.59
C ASN A 183 -12.02 -21.72 26.52
N LEU A 184 -11.13 -21.81 27.50
CA LEU A 184 -10.78 -20.67 28.35
C LEU A 184 -10.17 -19.54 27.52
N ARG A 185 -10.43 -18.32 27.98
CA ARG A 185 -10.01 -17.08 27.34
C ARG A 185 -9.08 -16.32 28.28
N ASP A 186 -7.95 -15.88 27.74
CA ASP A 186 -7.01 -15.03 28.46
C ASP A 186 -7.50 -13.58 28.56
N GLY A 187 -6.69 -12.70 29.15
CA GLY A 187 -7.01 -11.27 29.29
C GLY A 187 -7.15 -10.49 27.96
N PHE A 188 -6.80 -11.10 26.84
CA PHE A 188 -6.93 -10.55 25.50
C PHE A 188 -8.06 -11.21 24.69
N ASP A 189 -8.91 -12.00 25.35
CA ASP A 189 -9.97 -12.80 24.71
C ASP A 189 -9.40 -13.92 23.80
N GLU A 190 -8.17 -14.36 24.04
CA GLU A 190 -7.48 -15.37 23.22
C GLU A 190 -7.61 -16.76 23.85
N THR A 191 -7.98 -17.74 23.03
CA THR A 191 -8.08 -19.16 23.43
C THR A 191 -6.78 -19.91 23.15
N CYS A 192 -6.61 -21.10 23.73
CA CYS A 192 -5.48 -21.98 23.39
C CYS A 192 -5.45 -22.30 21.88
N LEU A 193 -6.63 -22.47 21.27
CA LEU A 193 -6.75 -22.67 19.83
C LEU A 193 -6.30 -21.45 19.02
N TYR A 194 -6.62 -20.23 19.47
CA TYR A 194 -6.10 -19.00 18.86
C TYR A 194 -4.57 -18.91 18.95
N LYS A 195 -3.98 -19.20 20.12
CA LYS A 195 -2.52 -19.20 20.31
C LYS A 195 -1.83 -20.22 19.41
N ALA A 196 -2.38 -21.43 19.32
CA ALA A 196 -1.91 -22.46 18.39
C ALA A 196 -1.97 -21.97 16.93
N ALA A 197 -3.02 -21.22 16.56
CA ALA A 197 -3.16 -20.66 15.23
C ALA A 197 -2.17 -19.54 14.90
N VAL A 198 -1.82 -18.70 15.87
CA VAL A 198 -0.76 -17.69 15.74
C VAL A 198 0.61 -18.36 15.54
N GLY A 199 0.87 -19.46 16.26
CA GLY A 199 2.09 -20.26 16.09
C GLY A 199 2.14 -21.08 14.79
N GLY A 200 1.00 -21.25 14.10
CA GLY A 200 0.89 -22.16 12.95
C GLY A 200 0.94 -23.64 13.33
N ASN A 201 0.64 -23.97 14.60
CA ASN A 201 0.80 -25.29 15.19
C ASN A 201 -0.37 -26.21 14.81
N VAL A 202 -0.34 -26.75 13.59
CA VAL A 202 -1.39 -27.67 13.08
C VAL A 202 -1.59 -28.90 13.97
N PRO A 203 -0.55 -29.59 14.48
CA PRO A 203 -0.74 -30.79 15.29
C PRO A 203 -1.51 -30.50 16.58
N LEU A 204 -1.13 -29.45 17.31
CA LEU A 204 -1.86 -29.01 18.50
C LEU A 204 -3.29 -28.57 18.17
N ALA A 205 -3.51 -27.81 17.10
CA ALA A 205 -4.86 -27.43 16.69
C ALA A 205 -5.74 -28.65 16.39
N THR A 206 -5.17 -29.69 15.76
CA THR A 206 -5.85 -30.97 15.48
C THR A 206 -6.24 -31.66 16.78
N LEU A 207 -5.31 -31.73 17.74
CA LEU A 207 -5.56 -32.31 19.06
C LEU A 207 -6.67 -31.57 19.80
N LEU A 208 -6.63 -30.23 19.82
CA LEU A 208 -7.62 -29.41 20.53
C LEU A 208 -9.02 -29.54 19.91
N LEU A 209 -9.14 -29.47 18.58
CA LEU A 209 -10.41 -29.56 17.86
C LEU A 209 -10.99 -30.97 17.84
N GLY A 210 -10.15 -31.99 17.64
CA GLY A 210 -10.58 -33.38 17.48
C GLY A 210 -10.83 -34.09 18.81
N ASN A 211 -9.93 -33.94 19.79
CA ASN A 211 -9.94 -34.78 20.99
C ASN A 211 -10.49 -34.06 22.23
N HIS A 212 -10.47 -32.73 22.26
CA HIS A 212 -10.79 -31.96 23.47
C HIS A 212 -11.95 -30.96 23.31
N GLY A 213 -12.62 -30.95 22.15
CA GLY A 213 -13.83 -30.15 21.95
C GLY A 213 -13.60 -28.64 21.96
N ALA A 214 -12.43 -28.19 21.49
CA ALA A 214 -12.19 -26.76 21.27
C ALA A 214 -13.18 -26.21 20.24
N ASP A 215 -13.78 -25.07 20.55
CA ASP A 215 -14.74 -24.38 19.67
C ASP A 215 -14.03 -23.21 18.95
N PRO A 216 -13.89 -23.26 17.62
CA PRO A 216 -13.22 -22.21 16.86
C PRO A 216 -13.99 -20.89 16.79
N SER A 217 -15.20 -20.81 17.35
CA SER A 217 -16.02 -19.60 17.41
C SER A 217 -15.87 -18.81 18.72
N ILE A 218 -15.15 -19.33 19.71
CA ILE A 218 -14.96 -18.69 21.02
C ILE A 218 -13.75 -17.75 21.01
N GLY A 219 -13.94 -16.55 21.55
CA GLY A 219 -12.89 -15.54 21.71
C GLY A 219 -12.46 -14.91 20.38
N ARG A 220 -11.20 -14.45 20.31
CA ARG A 220 -10.58 -14.00 19.06
C ARG A 220 -10.52 -15.16 18.07
N SER A 221 -10.85 -14.88 16.80
CA SER A 221 -10.96 -15.90 15.76
C SER A 221 -9.62 -16.57 15.43
N PRO A 222 -9.45 -17.88 15.71
CA PRO A 222 -8.26 -18.64 15.30
C PRO A 222 -8.11 -18.67 13.78
N LEU A 223 -9.22 -18.61 13.04
CA LEU A 223 -9.20 -18.59 11.57
C LEU A 223 -8.57 -17.31 11.01
N VAL A 224 -8.81 -16.17 11.67
CA VAL A 224 -8.17 -14.89 11.30
C VAL A 224 -6.65 -14.99 11.50
N ALA A 225 -6.20 -15.52 12.63
CA ALA A 225 -4.78 -15.74 12.91
C ALA A 225 -4.13 -16.70 11.89
N ALA A 226 -4.77 -17.84 11.60
CA ALA A 226 -4.29 -18.80 10.61
C ALA A 226 -4.20 -18.20 9.19
N SER A 227 -5.12 -17.30 8.86
CA SER A 227 -5.13 -16.59 7.57
C SER A 227 -4.05 -15.51 7.47
N GLU A 228 -3.68 -14.91 8.61
CA GLU A 228 -2.60 -13.93 8.71
C GLU A 228 -1.22 -14.58 8.59
N THR A 229 -1.07 -15.82 9.10
CA THR A 229 0.17 -16.61 8.96
C THR A 229 0.27 -17.34 7.62
N GLY A 230 -0.84 -17.46 6.89
CA GLY A 230 -0.89 -18.12 5.59
C GLY A 230 -0.95 -19.65 5.65
N SER A 231 -1.27 -20.23 6.81
CA SER A 231 -1.34 -21.68 6.99
C SER A 231 -2.63 -22.26 6.40
N ALA A 232 -2.56 -22.70 5.14
CA ALA A 232 -3.71 -23.27 4.42
C ALA A 232 -4.27 -24.53 5.10
N GLU A 233 -3.39 -25.41 5.58
CA GLU A 233 -3.76 -26.64 6.30
C GLU A 233 -4.56 -26.32 7.57
N LEU A 234 -4.11 -25.33 8.34
CA LEU A 234 -4.82 -24.90 9.54
C LEU A 234 -6.16 -24.23 9.22
N VAL A 235 -6.22 -23.42 8.16
CA VAL A 235 -7.47 -22.81 7.69
C VAL A 235 -8.47 -23.88 7.29
N GLU A 236 -8.05 -24.90 6.54
CA GLU A 236 -8.91 -26.02 6.14
C GLU A 236 -9.43 -26.78 7.37
N LEU A 237 -8.54 -27.10 8.32
CA LEU A 237 -8.90 -27.76 9.57
C LEU A 237 -9.94 -26.95 10.35
N LEU A 238 -9.71 -25.66 10.57
CA LEU A 238 -10.63 -24.79 11.30
C LEU A 238 -12.00 -24.68 10.61
N LEU A 239 -12.04 -24.54 9.29
CA LEU A 239 -13.29 -24.51 8.52
C LEU A 239 -14.06 -25.83 8.62
N SER A 240 -13.37 -26.98 8.58
CA SER A 240 -13.98 -28.31 8.71
C SER A 240 -14.62 -28.54 10.09
N HIS A 241 -14.10 -27.87 11.13
CA HIS A 241 -14.65 -27.88 12.48
C HIS A 241 -15.63 -26.72 12.75
N GLY A 242 -16.13 -26.05 11.70
CA GLY A 242 -17.23 -25.10 11.82
C GLY A 242 -16.82 -23.66 12.13
N ALA A 243 -15.53 -23.31 12.05
CA ALA A 243 -15.09 -21.92 12.19
C ALA A 243 -15.88 -20.99 11.25
N ASN A 244 -16.27 -19.82 11.75
CA ASN A 244 -17.00 -18.84 10.97
C ASN A 244 -16.03 -18.05 10.06
N PRO A 245 -16.09 -18.19 8.73
CA PRO A 245 -15.17 -17.52 7.83
C PRO A 245 -15.36 -16.00 7.76
N CYS A 246 -16.49 -15.49 8.27
CA CYS A 246 -16.78 -14.07 8.38
C CYS A 246 -16.57 -13.51 9.80
N SER A 247 -15.89 -14.25 10.68
CA SER A 247 -15.55 -13.77 12.02
C SER A 247 -14.65 -12.54 12.00
N GLY A 248 -14.81 -11.63 12.96
CA GLY A 248 -13.96 -10.45 13.15
C GLY A 248 -14.35 -9.22 12.30
N GLY A 249 -15.32 -9.35 11.38
CA GLY A 249 -15.84 -8.24 10.58
C GLY A 249 -17.32 -7.96 10.83
N THR A 250 -17.78 -6.79 10.43
CA THR A 250 -19.20 -6.39 10.44
C THR A 250 -19.89 -6.84 9.15
N GLY A 251 -21.20 -7.09 9.21
CA GLY A 251 -22.03 -7.26 8.00
C GLY A 251 -21.64 -8.41 7.05
N GLY A 252 -21.00 -9.46 7.55
CA GLY A 252 -20.55 -10.60 6.74
C GLY A 252 -19.21 -10.38 6.01
N TYR A 253 -18.49 -9.31 6.32
CA TYR A 253 -17.14 -9.06 5.81
C TYR A 253 -16.12 -10.03 6.43
N SER A 254 -15.40 -10.77 5.59
CA SER A 254 -14.38 -11.72 6.04
C SER A 254 -13.02 -11.05 6.24
N VAL A 255 -12.64 -10.83 7.50
CA VAL A 255 -11.30 -10.33 7.85
C VAL A 255 -10.21 -11.34 7.49
N ALA A 256 -10.49 -12.63 7.69
CA ALA A 256 -9.61 -13.73 7.26
C ALA A 256 -9.27 -13.64 5.76
N LEU A 257 -10.29 -13.49 4.91
CA LEU A 257 -10.10 -13.36 3.47
C LEU A 257 -9.37 -12.06 3.11
N LYS A 258 -9.69 -10.94 3.78
CA LYS A 258 -8.97 -9.67 3.59
C LYS A 258 -7.46 -9.85 3.81
N LEU A 259 -7.06 -10.38 4.98
CA LEU A 259 -5.66 -10.53 5.34
C LEU A 259 -4.93 -11.46 4.37
N ALA A 260 -5.50 -12.65 4.12
CA ALA A 260 -4.93 -13.62 3.18
C ALA A 260 -4.77 -13.04 1.77
N ALA A 261 -5.77 -12.29 1.28
CA ALA A 261 -5.75 -11.67 -0.03
C ALA A 261 -4.71 -10.54 -0.13
N THR A 262 -4.58 -9.71 0.91
CA THR A 262 -3.56 -8.65 0.95
C THR A 262 -2.14 -9.19 0.98
N GLN A 263 -1.90 -10.32 1.68
CA GLN A 263 -0.59 -10.97 1.73
C GLN A 263 -0.32 -11.88 0.52
N GLY A 264 -1.34 -12.18 -0.28
CA GLY A 264 -1.20 -13.03 -1.47
C GLY A 264 -1.17 -14.53 -1.18
N TYR A 265 -1.71 -14.98 -0.04
CA TYR A 265 -1.81 -16.40 0.31
C TYR A 265 -2.91 -17.09 -0.49
N ARG A 266 -2.56 -17.49 -1.72
CA ARG A 266 -3.48 -18.01 -2.74
C ARG A 266 -4.31 -19.21 -2.29
N ASP A 267 -3.69 -20.14 -1.57
CA ASP A 267 -4.37 -21.36 -1.13
C ASP A 267 -5.39 -21.06 -0.03
N VAL A 268 -5.04 -20.18 0.91
CA VAL A 268 -5.98 -19.68 1.93
C VAL A 268 -7.13 -18.90 1.27
N VAL A 269 -6.82 -18.00 0.33
CA VAL A 269 -7.85 -17.26 -0.43
C VAL A 269 -8.78 -18.23 -1.16
N ARG A 270 -8.24 -19.27 -1.81
CA ARG A 270 -9.02 -20.29 -2.49
C ARG A 270 -9.94 -21.02 -1.52
N LEU A 271 -9.42 -21.51 -0.39
CA LEU A 271 -10.20 -22.22 0.62
C LEU A 271 -11.37 -21.35 1.13
N LEU A 272 -11.08 -20.10 1.50
CA LEU A 272 -12.10 -19.18 1.99
C LEU A 272 -13.14 -18.81 0.92
N LEU A 273 -12.75 -18.64 -0.34
CA LEU A 273 -13.68 -18.33 -1.42
C LEU A 273 -14.51 -19.53 -1.89
N LEU A 274 -14.05 -20.77 -1.64
CA LEU A 274 -14.84 -21.99 -1.88
C LEU A 274 -15.90 -22.20 -0.80
N ASP A 275 -15.73 -21.61 0.39
CA ASP A 275 -16.75 -21.65 1.42
C ASP A 275 -17.97 -20.80 1.01
N GLY A 276 -19.13 -21.46 0.89
CA GLY A 276 -20.39 -20.84 0.49
C GLY A 276 -20.88 -19.75 1.46
N ARG A 277 -20.42 -19.78 2.72
CA ARG A 277 -20.77 -18.78 3.75
C ARG A 277 -20.08 -17.43 3.51
N VAL A 278 -18.98 -17.40 2.77
CA VAL A 278 -18.24 -16.17 2.49
C VAL A 278 -18.91 -15.39 1.37
N ASN A 279 -19.31 -14.15 1.64
CA ASN A 279 -19.68 -13.22 0.60
C ASN A 279 -18.44 -12.42 0.16
N ALA A 280 -17.85 -12.79 -0.98
CA ALA A 280 -16.67 -12.10 -1.54
C ALA A 280 -16.94 -10.62 -1.89
N GLU A 281 -18.21 -10.24 -2.02
CA GLU A 281 -18.65 -8.87 -2.33
C GLU A 281 -19.03 -8.05 -1.08
N ALA A 282 -18.90 -8.64 0.11
CA ALA A 282 -19.12 -7.94 1.37
C ALA A 282 -18.18 -6.72 1.49
N ARG A 283 -18.67 -5.68 2.18
CA ARG A 283 -17.95 -4.42 2.36
C ARG A 283 -17.58 -4.24 3.82
N SER A 284 -16.40 -3.66 4.04
CA SER A 284 -16.01 -3.16 5.36
C SER A 284 -16.87 -1.96 5.78
N ASP A 285 -16.69 -1.50 7.02
CA ASP A 285 -17.33 -0.29 7.53
C ASP A 285 -17.00 0.96 6.69
N ASP A 286 -15.82 0.99 6.05
CA ASP A 286 -15.39 2.05 5.11
C ASP A 286 -16.06 1.93 3.71
N GLY A 287 -16.92 0.92 3.50
CA GLY A 287 -17.59 0.68 2.22
C GLY A 287 -16.72 -0.01 1.16
N LEU A 288 -15.55 -0.53 1.52
CA LEU A 288 -14.60 -1.17 0.60
C LEU A 288 -14.83 -2.68 0.53
N ALA A 289 -14.91 -3.22 -0.69
CA ALA A 289 -14.84 -4.66 -0.92
C ALA A 289 -13.40 -5.16 -0.82
N ILE A 290 -13.19 -6.46 -0.62
CA ILE A 290 -11.82 -7.02 -0.56
C ILE A 290 -11.10 -6.83 -1.90
N LEU A 291 -11.79 -7.06 -3.02
CA LEU A 291 -11.23 -6.80 -4.35
C LEU A 291 -10.82 -5.34 -4.53
N ASP A 292 -11.48 -4.40 -3.81
CA ASP A 292 -11.15 -2.99 -3.94
C ASP A 292 -9.73 -2.68 -3.47
N LEU A 293 -9.28 -3.35 -2.41
CA LEU A 293 -7.93 -3.18 -1.87
C LEU A 293 -6.86 -3.59 -2.89
N HIS A 294 -7.21 -4.45 -3.85
CA HIS A 294 -6.24 -5.04 -4.78
C HIS A 294 -5.80 -4.08 -5.88
N SER A 295 -6.56 -3.02 -6.14
CA SER A 295 -6.12 -1.97 -7.08
C SER A 295 -4.88 -1.25 -6.58
N MET A 296 -4.59 -1.26 -5.28
CA MET A 296 -3.40 -0.61 -4.72
C MET A 296 -2.29 -1.62 -4.38
N SER A 297 -2.49 -2.90 -4.69
CA SER A 297 -1.61 -4.00 -4.31
C SER A 297 -1.04 -4.73 -5.52
N ASN A 298 0.10 -5.41 -5.35
CA ASN A 298 0.75 -6.19 -6.40
C ASN A 298 0.25 -7.64 -6.48
N GLN A 299 -1.07 -7.87 -6.45
CA GLN A 299 -1.63 -9.23 -6.34
C GLN A 299 -2.58 -9.59 -7.50
N PRO A 300 -2.10 -9.60 -8.76
CA PRO A 300 -2.94 -9.93 -9.92
C PRO A 300 -3.46 -11.36 -9.88
N GLU A 301 -2.70 -12.30 -9.31
CA GLU A 301 -3.11 -13.70 -9.19
C GLU A 301 -4.23 -13.90 -8.17
N VAL A 302 -4.28 -13.09 -7.11
CA VAL A 302 -5.41 -13.09 -6.19
C VAL A 302 -6.66 -12.60 -6.91
N VAL A 303 -6.57 -11.50 -7.65
CA VAL A 303 -7.68 -11.02 -8.49
C VAL A 303 -8.14 -12.09 -9.48
N ARG A 304 -7.21 -12.79 -10.13
CA ARG A 304 -7.52 -13.92 -11.01
C ARG A 304 -8.30 -15.01 -10.29
N LEU A 305 -7.95 -15.34 -9.05
CA LEU A 305 -8.71 -16.31 -8.23
C LEU A 305 -10.14 -15.83 -7.94
N PHE A 306 -10.29 -14.59 -7.47
CA PHE A 306 -11.60 -13.97 -7.22
C PHE A 306 -12.50 -14.02 -8.47
N LEU A 307 -11.94 -13.72 -9.64
CA LEU A 307 -12.66 -13.73 -10.91
C LEU A 307 -12.95 -15.16 -11.40
N SER A 308 -12.00 -16.08 -11.29
CA SER A 308 -12.13 -17.47 -11.79
C SER A 308 -13.26 -18.26 -11.13
N LEU A 309 -13.61 -17.92 -9.90
CA LEU A 309 -14.71 -18.56 -9.17
C LEU A 309 -16.09 -18.03 -9.56
N GLY A 310 -16.16 -16.96 -10.38
CA GLY A 310 -17.40 -16.39 -10.89
C GLY A 310 -18.27 -15.67 -9.85
N ARG A 311 -17.88 -15.68 -8.57
CA ARG A 311 -18.64 -15.10 -7.45
C ARG A 311 -18.51 -13.58 -7.32
N VAL A 312 -17.65 -12.97 -8.14
CA VAL A 312 -17.29 -11.55 -8.07
C VAL A 312 -17.52 -10.88 -9.41
N ASP A 313 -18.11 -9.68 -9.38
CA ASP A 313 -18.37 -8.87 -10.57
C ASP A 313 -17.17 -7.94 -10.87
N PRO A 314 -16.45 -8.13 -11.99
CA PRO A 314 -15.33 -7.27 -12.35
C PRO A 314 -15.73 -5.81 -12.63
N ASN A 315 -17.02 -5.55 -12.89
CA ASN A 315 -17.56 -4.25 -13.28
C ASN A 315 -18.15 -3.45 -12.13
N ARG A 316 -17.98 -3.94 -10.91
CA ARG A 316 -18.57 -3.31 -9.74
C ARG A 316 -18.05 -1.88 -9.58
N ARG A 317 -18.99 -0.98 -9.26
CA ARG A 317 -18.69 0.41 -8.92
C ARG A 317 -18.12 0.50 -7.50
N ARG A 318 -16.93 1.11 -7.42
CA ARG A 318 -16.13 1.33 -6.21
C ARG A 318 -16.49 2.66 -5.54
N LEU A 319 -15.79 2.99 -4.44
CA LEU A 319 -15.81 4.34 -3.86
C LEU A 319 -15.48 5.42 -4.90
N HIS A 320 -16.09 6.59 -4.75
CA HIS A 320 -15.98 7.75 -5.66
C HIS A 320 -16.37 7.46 -7.12
N GLY A 321 -17.11 6.38 -7.37
CA GLY A 321 -17.64 6.06 -8.68
C GLY A 321 -16.63 5.49 -9.68
N TRP A 322 -15.48 5.01 -9.21
CA TRP A 322 -14.48 4.34 -10.04
C TRP A 322 -14.83 2.88 -10.30
N TYR A 323 -14.29 2.34 -11.39
CA TYR A 323 -14.35 0.91 -11.71
C TYR A 323 -12.94 0.32 -11.63
N LEU A 324 -12.83 -0.98 -11.32
CA LEU A 324 -11.53 -1.63 -11.14
C LEU A 324 -10.65 -1.52 -12.39
N LEU A 325 -11.25 -1.67 -13.59
CA LEU A 325 -10.56 -1.48 -14.87
C LEU A 325 -9.95 -0.07 -15.00
N LEU A 326 -10.69 0.97 -14.62
CA LEU A 326 -10.23 2.37 -14.69
C LEU A 326 -9.12 2.65 -13.67
N ALA A 327 -9.20 2.06 -12.48
CA ALA A 327 -8.16 2.16 -11.47
C ALA A 327 -6.86 1.48 -11.96
N ALA A 328 -6.98 0.27 -12.51
CA ALA A 328 -5.86 -0.48 -13.08
C ALA A 328 -5.14 0.31 -14.18
N ALA A 329 -5.89 1.03 -15.03
CA ALA A 329 -5.34 1.86 -16.10
C ALA A 329 -4.47 3.05 -15.61
N ILE A 330 -4.70 3.59 -14.42
CA ILE A 330 -3.97 4.77 -13.92
C ILE A 330 -2.86 4.47 -12.91
N ASN A 331 -2.86 3.25 -12.37
CA ASN A 331 -1.89 2.81 -11.39
C ASN A 331 -0.47 2.80 -11.93
N THR A 332 0.49 2.92 -11.02
CA THR A 332 1.91 2.86 -11.37
C THR A 332 2.33 1.44 -11.75
N GLU A 333 3.36 1.38 -12.58
CA GLU A 333 4.06 0.14 -12.89
C GLU A 333 4.71 -0.47 -11.64
N PRO A 334 4.75 -1.82 -11.50
CA PRO A 334 4.27 -2.85 -12.43
C PRO A 334 2.79 -3.26 -12.23
N HIS A 335 2.07 -2.63 -11.31
CA HIS A 335 0.80 -3.14 -10.79
C HIS A 335 -0.36 -3.00 -11.78
N GLY A 336 -0.41 -1.89 -12.52
CA GLY A 336 -1.47 -1.60 -13.49
C GLY A 336 -1.56 -2.64 -14.61
N PRO A 337 -0.49 -2.84 -15.40
CA PRO A 337 -0.47 -3.81 -16.51
C PRO A 337 -0.83 -5.24 -16.14
N ALA A 338 -0.28 -5.75 -15.03
CA ALA A 338 -0.56 -7.11 -14.60
C ALA A 338 -2.06 -7.29 -14.26
N LEU A 339 -2.65 -6.31 -13.57
CA LEU A 339 -4.07 -6.31 -13.27
C LEU A 339 -4.93 -6.16 -14.53
N LEU A 340 -4.53 -5.31 -15.49
CA LEU A 340 -5.21 -5.17 -16.78
C LEU A 340 -5.23 -6.48 -17.56
N ASN A 341 -4.12 -7.21 -17.61
CA ASN A 341 -4.07 -8.50 -18.28
C ASN A 341 -5.05 -9.51 -17.67
N VAL A 342 -5.17 -9.52 -16.33
CA VAL A 342 -6.13 -10.38 -15.64
C VAL A 342 -7.57 -9.95 -15.95
N LEU A 343 -7.90 -8.66 -15.85
CA LEU A 343 -9.25 -8.17 -16.10
C LEU A 343 -9.68 -8.38 -17.55
N LEU A 344 -8.81 -8.07 -18.51
CA LEU A 344 -9.11 -8.24 -19.93
C LEU A 344 -9.20 -9.71 -20.35
N SER A 345 -8.65 -10.64 -19.56
CA SER A 345 -8.82 -12.08 -19.78
C SER A 345 -10.20 -12.58 -19.32
N ASP A 346 -10.88 -11.87 -18.41
CA ASP A 346 -12.24 -12.21 -18.00
C ASP A 346 -13.25 -11.65 -19.02
N GLU A 347 -14.07 -12.52 -19.60
CA GLU A 347 -15.09 -12.16 -20.60
C GLU A 347 -16.19 -11.26 -20.03
N ARG A 348 -16.40 -11.29 -18.71
CA ARG A 348 -17.41 -10.46 -18.04
C ARG A 348 -16.96 -9.01 -17.90
N THR A 349 -15.67 -8.71 -18.10
CA THR A 349 -15.14 -7.35 -17.96
C THR A 349 -15.72 -6.41 -19.02
N ASN A 350 -16.46 -5.40 -18.57
CA ASN A 350 -17.01 -4.34 -19.37
C ASN A 350 -15.94 -3.27 -19.61
N THR A 351 -15.47 -3.21 -20.84
CA THR A 351 -14.44 -2.26 -21.30
C THR A 351 -14.98 -0.89 -21.71
N SER A 352 -16.30 -0.73 -21.78
CA SER A 352 -16.99 0.54 -22.09
C SER A 352 -17.27 1.38 -20.84
N LEU A 353 -16.74 0.99 -19.69
CA LEU A 353 -16.90 1.77 -18.45
C LEU A 353 -16.10 3.07 -18.53
N VAL A 354 -16.71 4.15 -18.04
CA VAL A 354 -16.13 5.50 -18.07
C VAL A 354 -16.06 6.13 -16.68
N SER A 355 -15.11 7.04 -16.49
CA SER A 355 -14.97 7.85 -15.28
C SER A 355 -16.09 8.89 -15.15
N LEU A 356 -16.12 9.61 -14.03
CA LEU A 356 -17.05 10.73 -13.81
C LEU A 356 -16.96 11.84 -14.87
N TYR A 357 -15.84 11.95 -15.57
CA TYR A 357 -15.65 12.90 -16.68
C TYR A 357 -15.94 12.28 -18.05
N GLY A 358 -16.54 11.08 -18.12
CA GLY A 358 -16.80 10.37 -19.38
C GLY A 358 -15.57 9.75 -20.02
N ARG A 359 -14.42 9.74 -19.34
CA ARG A 359 -13.16 9.19 -19.89
C ARG A 359 -13.10 7.69 -19.69
N ASN A 360 -12.87 6.94 -20.76
CA ASN A 360 -12.61 5.52 -20.70
C ASN A 360 -11.19 5.20 -20.20
N ALA A 361 -10.89 3.89 -20.06
CA ALA A 361 -9.60 3.43 -19.57
C ALA A 361 -8.42 3.94 -20.41
N LEU A 362 -8.55 3.95 -21.74
CA LEU A 362 -7.49 4.36 -22.65
C LEU A 362 -7.17 5.85 -22.51
N ALA A 363 -8.19 6.73 -22.49
CA ALA A 363 -8.00 8.16 -22.28
C ALA A 363 -7.27 8.47 -20.95
N LEU A 364 -7.59 7.71 -19.89
CA LEU A 364 -6.95 7.86 -18.59
C LEU A 364 -5.46 7.47 -18.61
N THR A 365 -5.08 6.42 -19.34
CA THR A 365 -3.67 6.03 -19.49
C THR A 365 -2.84 7.13 -20.15
N VAL A 366 -3.40 7.80 -21.17
CA VAL A 366 -2.74 8.93 -21.87
C VAL A 366 -2.53 10.09 -20.90
N LEU A 367 -3.58 10.52 -20.19
CA LEU A 367 -3.51 11.61 -19.22
C LEU A 367 -2.50 11.35 -18.08
N ARG A 368 -2.37 10.09 -17.64
CA ARG A 368 -1.48 9.68 -16.57
C ARG A 368 -0.11 9.19 -17.04
N LYS A 369 0.17 9.23 -18.35
CA LYS A 369 1.44 8.81 -18.96
C LYS A 369 1.78 7.34 -18.60
N ARG A 370 0.81 6.44 -18.79
CA ARG A 370 0.94 5.00 -18.53
C ARG A 370 1.09 4.22 -19.82
N LEU A 371 2.31 4.16 -20.36
CA LEU A 371 2.58 3.60 -21.69
C LEU A 371 2.28 2.10 -21.80
N ASP A 372 2.67 1.30 -20.81
CA ASP A 372 2.47 -0.16 -20.88
C ASP A 372 1.00 -0.54 -20.72
N SER A 373 0.32 0.10 -19.77
CA SER A 373 -1.14 0.00 -19.63
C SER A 373 -1.88 0.44 -20.91
N PHE A 374 -1.42 1.53 -21.53
CA PHE A 374 -1.95 2.01 -22.81
C PHE A 374 -1.78 0.96 -23.92
N LYS A 375 -0.58 0.37 -24.06
CA LYS A 375 -0.29 -0.68 -25.05
C LYS A 375 -1.17 -1.91 -24.86
N ILE A 376 -1.37 -2.36 -23.62
CA ILE A 376 -2.24 -3.49 -23.29
C ILE A 376 -3.69 -3.20 -23.67
N LEU A 377 -4.23 -2.05 -23.27
CA LEU A 377 -5.62 -1.68 -23.58
C LEU A 377 -5.84 -1.55 -25.10
N LEU A 378 -4.92 -0.91 -25.83
CA LEU A 378 -5.02 -0.73 -27.27
C LEU A 378 -4.94 -2.07 -28.01
N SER A 379 -3.92 -2.88 -27.70
CA SER A 379 -3.72 -4.20 -28.33
C SER A 379 -4.80 -5.21 -28.01
N SER A 380 -5.52 -5.05 -26.89
CA SER A 380 -6.66 -5.91 -26.56
C SER A 380 -7.79 -5.87 -27.58
N GLY A 381 -7.93 -4.75 -28.31
CA GLY A 381 -9.04 -4.52 -29.23
C GLY A 381 -10.41 -4.35 -28.56
N LYS A 382 -10.51 -4.52 -27.23
CA LYS A 382 -11.78 -4.51 -26.48
C LYS A 382 -12.21 -3.11 -26.03
N VAL A 383 -11.28 -2.18 -25.89
CA VAL A 383 -11.56 -0.78 -25.56
C VAL A 383 -11.67 0.01 -26.85
N ASP A 384 -12.67 0.89 -26.95
CA ASP A 384 -12.81 1.84 -28.05
C ASP A 384 -11.75 2.96 -27.91
N PRO A 385 -10.79 3.04 -28.85
CA PRO A 385 -9.75 4.07 -28.78
C PRO A 385 -10.22 5.45 -29.24
N ASP A 386 -11.42 5.56 -29.80
CA ASP A 386 -11.98 6.80 -30.34
C ASP A 386 -13.10 7.40 -29.47
N GLU A 387 -13.44 6.76 -28.35
CA GLU A 387 -14.47 7.24 -27.43
C GLU A 387 -14.05 8.57 -26.78
N GLY A 388 -14.92 9.57 -26.94
CA GLY A 388 -14.70 10.92 -26.42
C GLY A 388 -15.31 11.08 -25.03
N ASP A 389 -14.68 11.93 -24.22
CA ASP A 389 -15.18 12.23 -22.88
C ASP A 389 -16.38 13.20 -22.87
N VAL A 390 -16.76 13.76 -21.71
CA VAL A 390 -17.89 14.72 -21.65
C VAL A 390 -17.69 15.96 -22.51
N LEU A 391 -16.44 16.35 -22.81
CA LEU A 391 -16.11 17.44 -23.73
C LEU A 391 -15.92 16.94 -25.17
N HIS A 392 -16.25 15.69 -25.46
CA HIS A 392 -15.94 14.99 -26.70
C HIS A 392 -14.44 14.89 -26.98
N MET A 393 -13.59 15.04 -25.96
CA MET A 393 -12.15 14.89 -26.10
C MET A 393 -11.77 13.42 -26.22
N THR A 394 -11.14 13.05 -27.33
CA THR A 394 -10.70 11.69 -27.61
C THR A 394 -9.26 11.44 -27.13
N PRO A 395 -8.83 10.17 -26.94
CA PRO A 395 -7.45 9.83 -26.60
C PRO A 395 -6.42 10.45 -27.57
N VAL A 396 -6.74 10.53 -28.87
CA VAL A 396 -5.85 11.12 -29.88
C VAL A 396 -5.64 12.61 -29.67
N MET A 397 -6.67 13.36 -29.24
CA MET A 397 -6.53 14.78 -28.89
C MET A 397 -5.66 14.97 -27.64
N TYR A 398 -5.85 14.12 -26.62
CA TYR A 398 -5.03 14.14 -25.41
C TYR A 398 -3.55 13.88 -25.72
N ALA A 399 -3.26 12.90 -26.57
CA ALA A 399 -1.90 12.59 -27.00
C ALA A 399 -1.29 13.71 -27.86
N ALA A 400 -2.06 14.25 -28.80
CA ALA A 400 -1.64 15.33 -29.70
C ALA A 400 -1.21 16.61 -28.95
N ARG A 401 -1.87 16.94 -27.84
CA ARG A 401 -1.55 18.09 -26.98
C ARG A 401 -0.28 17.91 -26.12
N GLY A 402 0.15 16.67 -25.86
CA GLY A 402 1.23 16.38 -24.92
C GLY A 402 2.64 16.79 -25.39
N LYS A 403 3.54 17.16 -24.47
CA LYS A 403 4.92 17.64 -24.77
C LYS A 403 6.02 16.56 -24.66
N SER A 404 5.70 15.36 -24.22
CA SER A 404 6.69 14.31 -23.92
C SER A 404 6.80 13.31 -25.06
N SER A 405 7.97 12.73 -25.27
CA SER A 405 8.19 11.60 -26.19
C SER A 405 7.19 10.47 -25.97
N MET A 406 6.73 10.25 -24.74
CA MET A 406 5.71 9.26 -24.43
C MET A 406 4.35 9.58 -25.04
N PHE A 407 3.96 10.86 -25.09
CA PHE A 407 2.73 11.26 -25.78
C PHE A 407 2.86 11.10 -27.29
N THR A 408 4.04 11.39 -27.82
CA THR A 408 4.37 11.19 -29.24
C THR A 408 4.28 9.70 -29.62
N GLU A 409 4.82 8.81 -28.78
CA GLU A 409 4.69 7.35 -28.98
C GLU A 409 3.23 6.88 -28.85
N MET A 410 2.49 7.35 -27.85
CA MET A 410 1.05 7.04 -27.72
C MET A 410 0.24 7.54 -28.92
N LEU A 411 0.57 8.73 -29.44
CA LEU A 411 -0.07 9.31 -30.62
C LEU A 411 0.21 8.45 -31.86
N GLU A 412 1.47 8.05 -32.07
CA GLU A 412 1.84 7.16 -33.18
C GLU A 412 1.07 5.84 -33.13
N LEU A 413 0.97 5.22 -31.95
CA LEU A 413 0.20 3.99 -31.74
C LEU A 413 -1.30 4.19 -32.00
N LEU A 414 -1.89 5.32 -31.57
CA LEU A 414 -3.29 5.64 -31.85
C LEU A 414 -3.54 5.83 -33.36
N LEU A 415 -2.65 6.54 -34.05
CA LEU A 415 -2.80 6.82 -35.49
C LEU A 415 -2.63 5.55 -36.35
N ALA A 416 -1.84 4.58 -35.87
CA ALA A 416 -1.70 3.27 -36.48
C ALA A 416 -2.97 2.40 -36.33
N ASP A 417 -3.80 2.65 -35.32
CA ASP A 417 -5.08 1.95 -35.14
C ASP A 417 -6.15 2.51 -36.10
N LYS A 418 -6.74 1.62 -36.89
CA LYS A 418 -7.77 1.99 -37.89
C LYS A 418 -9.09 2.44 -37.25
N ARG A 419 -9.33 2.11 -35.98
CA ARG A 419 -10.55 2.48 -35.24
C ARG A 419 -10.56 3.93 -34.80
N VAL A 420 -9.41 4.59 -34.75
CA VAL A 420 -9.27 6.00 -34.32
C VAL A 420 -9.56 6.94 -35.47
N ASP A 421 -10.45 7.92 -35.32
CA ASP A 421 -10.63 8.99 -36.31
C ASP A 421 -9.96 10.30 -35.82
N PRO A 422 -8.82 10.71 -36.44
CA PRO A 422 -8.13 11.92 -36.02
C PRO A 422 -8.87 13.22 -36.34
N ASN A 423 -9.98 13.16 -37.09
CA ASN A 423 -10.78 14.32 -37.50
C ASN A 423 -12.00 14.57 -36.61
N ARG A 424 -12.26 13.69 -35.64
CA ARG A 424 -13.26 14.02 -34.62
C ARG A 424 -12.91 15.36 -34.00
N ALA A 425 -13.95 16.14 -33.78
CA ALA A 425 -13.88 17.40 -33.08
C ALA A 425 -14.41 17.24 -31.66
N ASP A 426 -13.80 17.98 -30.74
CA ASP A 426 -14.31 18.14 -29.40
C ASP A 426 -15.57 19.04 -29.38
N ARG A 427 -16.06 19.37 -28.18
CA ARG A 427 -17.23 20.24 -27.98
C ARG A 427 -17.05 21.65 -28.57
N TYR A 428 -15.82 22.12 -28.76
CA TYR A 428 -15.50 23.43 -29.33
C TYR A 428 -15.22 23.37 -30.83
N GLY A 429 -15.37 22.20 -31.46
CA GLY A 429 -15.04 22.02 -32.87
C GLY A 429 -13.54 21.75 -33.11
N GLU A 430 -12.72 21.63 -32.06
CA GLU A 430 -11.27 21.49 -32.20
C GLU A 430 -10.86 20.03 -32.45
N THR A 431 -10.01 19.81 -33.45
CA THR A 431 -9.47 18.48 -33.80
C THR A 431 -8.13 18.23 -33.12
N ALA A 432 -7.63 16.98 -33.18
CA ALA A 432 -6.31 16.64 -32.66
C ALA A 432 -5.17 17.49 -33.30
N LEU A 433 -5.31 17.84 -34.58
CA LEU A 433 -4.38 18.75 -35.27
C LEU A 433 -4.40 20.16 -34.67
N MET A 434 -5.59 20.70 -34.41
CA MET A 434 -5.75 22.03 -33.81
C MET A 434 -5.12 22.08 -32.41
N TRP A 435 -5.40 21.07 -31.57
CA TRP A 435 -4.79 20.93 -30.24
C TRP A 435 -3.26 20.86 -30.30
N ALA A 436 -2.68 20.09 -31.24
CA ALA A 436 -1.23 20.03 -31.40
C ALA A 436 -0.62 21.36 -31.85
N VAL A 437 -1.31 22.11 -32.72
CA VAL A 437 -0.86 23.42 -33.19
C VAL A 437 -0.91 24.47 -32.08
N GLN A 438 -2.02 24.55 -31.36
CA GLN A 438 -2.21 25.50 -30.27
C GLN A 438 -1.15 25.32 -29.17
N GLU A 439 -0.78 24.08 -28.90
CA GLU A 439 0.21 23.72 -27.87
C GLU A 439 1.64 23.66 -28.41
N ASN A 440 1.84 24.08 -29.67
CA ASN A 440 3.13 24.12 -30.34
C ASN A 440 3.87 22.77 -30.29
N ARG A 441 3.18 21.68 -30.64
CA ARG A 441 3.72 20.31 -30.66
C ARG A 441 4.15 19.93 -32.07
N VAL A 442 5.25 20.50 -32.53
CA VAL A 442 5.77 20.33 -33.91
C VAL A 442 5.88 18.86 -34.32
N ASP A 443 6.42 18.00 -33.44
CA ASP A 443 6.59 16.57 -33.76
C ASP A 443 5.25 15.84 -33.86
N ASN A 444 4.28 16.16 -32.99
CA ASN A 444 2.94 15.59 -33.05
C ASN A 444 2.18 16.08 -34.29
N VAL A 445 2.37 17.35 -34.70
CA VAL A 445 1.83 17.85 -35.98
C VAL A 445 2.44 17.09 -37.15
N ARG A 446 3.76 16.85 -37.17
CA ARG A 446 4.41 16.04 -38.21
C ARG A 446 3.85 14.61 -38.27
N LEU A 447 3.63 13.97 -37.13
CA LEU A 447 3.05 12.62 -37.07
C LEU A 447 1.61 12.61 -37.58
N LEU A 448 0.78 13.56 -37.14
CA LEU A 448 -0.60 13.70 -37.61
C LEU A 448 -0.66 13.89 -39.12
N LEU A 449 0.18 14.77 -39.69
CA LEU A 449 0.24 14.99 -41.14
C LEU A 449 0.77 13.77 -41.89
N SER A 450 1.81 13.13 -41.38
CA SER A 450 2.39 11.91 -41.96
C SER A 450 1.43 10.73 -42.00
N SER A 451 0.40 10.72 -41.13
CA SER A 451 -0.63 9.68 -41.15
C SER A 451 -1.47 9.69 -42.43
N GLY A 452 -1.57 10.83 -43.14
CA GLY A 452 -2.39 11.00 -44.34
C GLY A 452 -3.90 10.95 -44.10
N ARG A 453 -4.35 10.84 -42.83
CA ARG A 453 -5.77 10.69 -42.45
C ARG A 453 -6.42 11.98 -41.96
N VAL A 454 -5.65 13.06 -41.85
CA VAL A 454 -6.07 14.30 -41.19
C VAL A 454 -6.61 15.33 -42.20
N CYS A 455 -7.75 15.93 -41.87
CA CYS A 455 -8.38 17.03 -42.58
C CYS A 455 -7.77 18.36 -42.16
N LEU A 456 -7.26 19.13 -43.12
CA LEU A 456 -6.58 20.41 -42.88
C LEU A 456 -7.54 21.61 -42.85
N ASP A 457 -8.74 21.42 -43.38
CA ASP A 457 -9.69 22.51 -43.68
C ASP A 457 -10.87 22.56 -42.72
N GLN A 458 -10.92 21.64 -41.75
CA GLN A 458 -11.91 21.66 -40.69
C GLN A 458 -11.81 22.97 -39.90
N LYS A 459 -12.98 23.53 -39.58
CA LYS A 459 -13.11 24.78 -38.82
C LYS A 459 -13.64 24.45 -37.42
N ASP A 460 -13.09 25.11 -36.40
CA ASP A 460 -13.60 25.07 -35.04
C ASP A 460 -14.89 25.93 -34.89
N ALA A 461 -15.41 26.05 -33.67
CA ALA A 461 -16.58 26.88 -33.38
C ALA A 461 -16.36 28.39 -33.61
N LEU A 462 -15.11 28.86 -33.67
CA LEU A 462 -14.74 30.22 -34.02
C LEU A 462 -14.51 30.41 -35.53
N GLY A 463 -14.66 29.35 -36.33
CA GLY A 463 -14.40 29.36 -37.76
C GLY A 463 -12.92 29.24 -38.13
N GLN A 464 -12.03 28.93 -37.17
CA GLN A 464 -10.59 28.85 -37.35
C GLN A 464 -10.17 27.45 -37.82
N THR A 465 -9.25 27.42 -38.78
CA THR A 465 -8.54 26.20 -39.19
C THR A 465 -7.23 26.05 -38.40
N ALA A 466 -6.64 24.85 -38.39
CA ALA A 466 -5.32 24.64 -37.76
C ALA A 466 -4.24 25.59 -38.33
N LEU A 467 -4.29 25.90 -39.62
CA LEU A 467 -3.36 26.86 -40.23
C LEU A 467 -3.59 28.29 -39.72
N MET A 468 -4.84 28.70 -39.53
CA MET A 468 -5.16 30.00 -38.94
C MET A 468 -4.63 30.13 -37.51
N MET A 469 -4.81 29.08 -36.70
CA MET A 469 -4.27 29.03 -35.34
C MET A 469 -2.73 29.15 -35.35
N ALA A 470 -2.04 28.46 -36.27
CA ALA A 470 -0.59 28.55 -36.40
C ALA A 470 -0.11 29.98 -36.77
N CYS A 471 -0.87 30.67 -37.64
CA CYS A 471 -0.60 32.05 -38.01
C CYS A 471 -0.86 33.02 -36.85
N LEU A 472 -1.97 32.86 -36.12
CA LEU A 472 -2.29 33.68 -34.94
C LEU A 472 -1.25 33.53 -33.83
N ASN A 473 -0.72 32.31 -33.66
CA ASN A 473 0.36 32.01 -32.71
C ASN A 473 1.75 32.44 -33.20
N LEU A 474 1.85 33.05 -34.41
CA LEU A 474 3.08 33.52 -35.04
C LEU A 474 4.16 32.43 -35.17
N ASN A 475 3.75 31.19 -35.48
CA ASN A 475 4.62 30.03 -35.50
C ASN A 475 5.00 29.59 -36.93
N ALA A 476 6.05 30.20 -37.47
CA ALA A 476 6.51 29.95 -38.84
C ALA A 476 6.82 28.46 -39.14
N PRO A 477 7.47 27.67 -38.26
CA PRO A 477 7.67 26.23 -38.47
C PRO A 477 6.36 25.45 -38.70
N LEU A 478 5.33 25.69 -37.88
CA LEU A 478 4.04 25.02 -38.04
C LEU A 478 3.32 25.45 -39.30
N VAL A 479 3.37 26.74 -39.64
CA VAL A 479 2.82 27.27 -40.89
C VAL A 479 3.46 26.58 -42.08
N LYS A 480 4.79 26.50 -42.13
CA LYS A 480 5.51 25.79 -43.20
C LYS A 480 5.07 24.32 -43.33
N LEU A 481 4.91 23.62 -42.20
CA LEU A 481 4.48 22.21 -42.22
C LEU A 481 3.06 22.02 -42.74
N LEU A 482 2.12 22.82 -42.24
CA LEU A 482 0.71 22.75 -42.64
C LEU A 482 0.53 23.13 -44.12
N LEU A 483 1.30 24.11 -44.60
CA LEU A 483 1.31 24.51 -46.00
C LEU A 483 1.91 23.43 -46.91
N ALA A 484 3.02 22.80 -46.50
CA ALA A 484 3.64 21.71 -47.26
C ALA A 484 2.72 20.49 -47.38
N ALA A 485 1.88 20.22 -46.37
CA ALA A 485 0.91 19.13 -46.41
C ALA A 485 -0.32 19.41 -47.30
N ARG A 486 -0.61 20.67 -47.65
CA ARG A 486 -1.68 21.03 -48.59
C ARG A 486 -1.20 20.89 -50.05
N SER A 487 -1.20 19.66 -50.58
CA SER A 487 -0.88 19.39 -51.99
C SER A 487 -2.10 19.56 -52.92
N GLY A 488 -2.62 20.78 -53.04
CA GLY A 488 -3.73 21.13 -53.94
C GLY A 488 -3.57 22.53 -54.55
N ASP A 489 -4.21 22.77 -55.70
CA ASP A 489 -4.12 24.03 -56.48
C ASP A 489 -4.35 25.27 -55.58
N PRO A 490 -3.44 26.28 -55.57
CA PRO A 490 -3.58 27.49 -54.76
C PRO A 490 -4.90 28.24 -54.96
N SER A 491 -5.57 28.02 -56.10
CA SER A 491 -6.76 28.73 -56.55
C SER A 491 -8.09 28.21 -55.99
N GLU A 492 -8.17 26.98 -55.46
CA GLU A 492 -9.39 26.41 -54.86
C GLU A 492 -9.55 26.77 -53.36
N ARG A 493 -8.63 27.59 -52.83
CA ARG A 493 -8.50 27.88 -51.40
C ARG A 493 -9.33 29.13 -51.03
N ASP A 494 -10.31 28.98 -50.13
CA ASP A 494 -11.23 30.04 -49.65
C ASP A 494 -10.54 31.41 -49.44
N SER A 495 -10.85 32.39 -50.29
CA SER A 495 -10.21 33.72 -50.27
C SER A 495 -10.46 34.49 -48.97
N LYS A 496 -11.62 34.28 -48.33
CA LYS A 496 -11.93 34.92 -47.04
C LYS A 496 -11.06 34.37 -45.91
N ASN A 497 -10.71 33.09 -45.97
CA ASN A 497 -9.79 32.47 -45.02
C ASN A 497 -8.36 33.03 -45.17
N GLN A 498 -7.90 33.22 -46.42
CA GLN A 498 -6.59 33.80 -46.70
C GLN A 498 -6.49 35.25 -46.22
N ASP A 499 -7.57 36.02 -46.39
CA ASP A 499 -7.60 37.42 -45.99
C ASP A 499 -7.52 37.59 -44.47
N ALA A 500 -8.24 36.73 -43.73
CA ALA A 500 -8.22 36.73 -42.26
C ALA A 500 -6.84 36.36 -41.70
N MET A 501 -6.16 35.38 -42.30
CA MET A 501 -4.80 34.98 -41.89
C MET A 501 -3.80 36.12 -42.07
N MET A 502 -3.87 36.81 -43.21
CA MET A 502 -2.96 37.90 -43.51
C MET A 502 -3.27 39.15 -42.69
N ARG A 503 -4.54 39.46 -42.45
CA ARG A 503 -4.94 40.56 -41.57
C ARG A 503 -4.42 40.36 -40.15
N ALA A 504 -4.44 39.12 -39.63
CA ALA A 504 -3.87 38.81 -38.32
C ALA A 504 -2.35 39.09 -38.23
N ILE A 505 -1.62 38.89 -39.32
CA ILE A 505 -0.17 39.17 -39.41
C ILE A 505 0.09 40.68 -39.47
N VAL A 506 -0.69 41.39 -40.30
CA VAL A 506 -0.54 42.84 -40.53
C VAL A 506 -0.92 43.64 -39.26
N CYS A 507 -1.91 43.18 -38.48
CA CYS A 507 -2.31 43.79 -37.22
C CYS A 507 -1.44 43.39 -36.00
N ALA A 508 -0.34 42.64 -36.18
CA ALA A 508 0.46 42.15 -35.06
C ALA A 508 1.17 43.29 -34.28
N PRO A 509 1.17 43.27 -32.94
CA PRO A 509 1.84 44.28 -32.11
C PRO A 509 3.33 44.42 -32.45
N VAL A 510 3.86 45.65 -32.37
CA VAL A 510 5.25 46.00 -32.74
C VAL A 510 6.28 45.01 -32.17
N ALA A 511 6.10 44.60 -30.92
CA ALA A 511 7.02 43.71 -30.19
C ALA A 511 7.17 42.30 -30.78
N VAL A 512 6.19 41.82 -31.54
CA VAL A 512 6.15 40.43 -32.08
C VAL A 512 6.24 40.40 -33.61
N ARG A 513 6.52 41.55 -34.24
CA ARG A 513 6.53 41.72 -35.69
C ARG A 513 7.58 40.88 -36.40
N ALA A 514 8.73 40.59 -35.78
CA ALA A 514 9.73 39.73 -36.40
C ALA A 514 9.15 38.34 -36.73
N SER A 515 8.49 37.70 -35.78
CA SER A 515 7.83 36.40 -35.95
C SER A 515 6.67 36.47 -36.93
N ALA A 516 5.92 37.58 -36.94
CA ALA A 516 4.83 37.81 -37.89
C ALA A 516 5.35 37.86 -39.34
N LEU A 517 6.50 38.50 -39.57
CA LEU A 517 7.11 38.60 -40.90
C LEU A 517 7.69 37.25 -41.36
N ASP A 518 8.20 36.42 -40.46
CA ASP A 518 8.64 35.05 -40.78
C ASP A 518 7.45 34.17 -41.20
N VAL A 519 6.30 34.32 -40.54
CA VAL A 519 5.04 33.68 -40.95
C VAL A 519 4.58 34.21 -42.31
N ALA A 520 4.62 35.52 -42.52
CA ALA A 520 4.24 36.13 -43.80
C ALA A 520 5.10 35.60 -44.95
N LYS A 521 6.42 35.55 -44.75
CA LYS A 521 7.37 34.97 -45.71
C LYS A 521 7.02 33.51 -46.03
N ALA A 522 6.75 32.69 -45.01
CA ALA A 522 6.37 31.28 -45.20
C ALA A 522 5.07 31.10 -46.01
N ILE A 523 4.07 31.95 -45.80
CA ILE A 523 2.80 31.93 -46.56
C ILE A 523 3.06 32.29 -48.03
N LEU A 524 3.85 33.34 -48.28
CA LEU A 524 4.13 33.79 -49.64
C LEU A 524 5.03 32.81 -50.42
N GLU A 525 6.03 32.21 -49.77
CA GLU A 525 6.86 31.14 -50.34
C GLU A 525 6.02 29.93 -50.80
N ALA A 526 4.88 29.68 -50.14
CA ALA A 526 3.95 28.63 -50.51
C ALA A 526 2.95 29.02 -51.63
N GLY A 527 3.12 30.21 -52.24
CA GLY A 527 2.33 30.65 -53.40
C GLY A 527 1.00 31.32 -53.08
N TYR A 528 0.76 31.75 -51.84
CA TYR A 528 -0.45 32.52 -51.48
C TYR A 528 -0.22 34.02 -51.74
N SER A 529 -1.24 34.72 -52.25
CA SER A 529 -1.11 36.13 -52.68
C SER A 529 -2.08 37.16 -52.03
N PRO A 530 -2.31 37.16 -50.71
CA PRO A 530 -3.14 38.19 -50.06
C PRO A 530 -2.35 39.49 -49.83
N LEU A 531 -1.80 40.11 -50.89
CA LEU A 531 -0.74 41.13 -50.77
C LEU A 531 -1.21 42.55 -50.49
N ASN A 532 -2.46 42.85 -50.84
CA ASN A 532 -3.06 44.19 -50.73
C ASN A 532 -4.02 44.30 -49.54
N ILE A 533 -3.83 43.47 -48.52
CA ILE A 533 -4.63 43.52 -47.30
C ILE A 533 -4.06 44.56 -46.37
N CYS A 534 -4.97 45.38 -45.85
CA CYS A 534 -4.66 46.41 -44.89
C CYS A 534 -5.14 46.06 -43.48
N ASP A 535 -4.49 46.62 -42.48
CA ASP A 535 -5.02 46.73 -41.12
C ASP A 535 -6.12 47.80 -41.02
N GLU A 536 -6.62 48.05 -39.80
CA GLU A 536 -7.62 49.09 -39.51
C GLU A 536 -7.14 50.52 -39.82
N GLU A 537 -5.82 50.74 -39.90
CA GLU A 537 -5.20 52.02 -40.24
C GLU A 537 -4.84 52.13 -41.74
N GLY A 538 -5.23 51.15 -42.56
CA GLY A 538 -4.96 51.12 -43.99
C GLY A 538 -3.54 50.70 -44.38
N GLY A 539 -2.72 50.23 -43.45
CA GLY A 539 -1.34 49.80 -43.67
C GLY A 539 -1.21 48.40 -44.28
N THR A 540 -0.40 48.26 -45.33
CA THR A 540 -0.17 46.98 -46.03
C THR A 540 1.05 46.22 -45.50
N LEU A 541 1.16 44.91 -45.77
CA LEU A 541 2.36 44.13 -45.39
C LEU A 541 3.68 44.75 -45.91
N LEU A 542 3.66 45.34 -47.11
CA LEU A 542 4.83 46.01 -47.68
C LEU A 542 5.23 47.25 -46.85
N GLU A 543 4.25 48.05 -46.42
CA GLU A 543 4.46 49.19 -45.54
C GLU A 543 5.03 48.76 -44.18
N PHE A 544 4.57 47.63 -43.64
CA PHE A 544 5.10 47.06 -42.40
C PHE A 544 6.53 46.52 -42.55
N ALA A 545 6.83 45.82 -43.63
CA ALA A 545 8.18 45.33 -43.92
C ALA A 545 9.17 46.49 -44.09
N ALA A 546 8.73 47.58 -44.73
CA ALA A 546 9.49 48.82 -44.88
C ALA A 546 9.73 49.52 -43.54
N GLN A 547 8.71 49.66 -42.68
CA GLN A 547 8.82 50.28 -41.36
C GLN A 547 9.78 49.52 -40.43
N THR A 548 9.78 48.19 -40.49
CA THR A 548 10.56 47.31 -39.60
C THR A 548 11.98 47.03 -40.13
N GLY A 549 12.34 47.57 -41.31
CA GLY A 549 13.68 47.43 -41.88
C GLY A 549 13.99 46.04 -42.45
N LYS A 550 12.97 45.24 -42.80
CA LYS A 550 13.13 43.85 -43.26
C LYS A 550 13.32 43.81 -44.78
N GLY A 551 14.49 44.27 -45.22
CA GLY A 551 14.84 44.44 -46.64
C GLY A 551 14.65 43.19 -47.51
N GLU A 552 14.96 41.99 -46.99
CA GLU A 552 14.74 40.73 -47.71
C GLU A 552 13.26 40.47 -48.03
N LEU A 553 12.36 40.78 -47.08
CA LEU A 553 10.93 40.59 -47.29
C LEU A 553 10.36 41.66 -48.22
N VAL A 554 10.86 42.90 -48.14
CA VAL A 554 10.51 43.96 -49.11
C VAL A 554 10.89 43.50 -50.52
N GLU A 555 12.12 43.01 -50.70
CA GLU A 555 12.58 42.52 -51.99
C GLU A 555 11.76 41.31 -52.47
N PHE A 556 11.43 40.39 -51.57
CA PHE A 556 10.56 39.25 -51.87
C PHE A 556 9.15 39.70 -52.31
N LEU A 557 8.53 40.64 -51.60
CA LEU A 557 7.20 41.18 -51.93
C LEU A 557 7.16 41.91 -53.27
N LEU A 558 8.21 42.69 -53.57
CA LEU A 558 8.34 43.40 -54.84
C LEU A 558 8.57 42.44 -56.02
N SER A 559 9.39 41.40 -55.83
CA SER A 559 9.76 40.47 -56.90
C SER A 559 8.74 39.35 -57.17
N HIS A 560 8.10 38.80 -56.13
CA HIS A 560 7.20 37.65 -56.24
C HIS A 560 5.72 38.03 -56.18
N GLY A 561 5.37 39.20 -55.63
CA GLY A 561 3.99 39.50 -55.25
C GLY A 561 3.19 40.43 -56.17
N LYS A 562 3.81 41.34 -56.92
CA LYS A 562 3.10 42.54 -57.44
C LYS A 562 2.43 43.34 -56.32
N ALA A 563 3.05 43.43 -55.14
CA ALA A 563 2.54 44.26 -54.05
C ALA A 563 2.52 45.74 -54.48
N THR A 564 1.42 46.44 -54.25
CA THR A 564 1.28 47.86 -54.64
C THR A 564 2.19 48.74 -53.77
N VAL A 565 3.09 49.49 -54.40
CA VAL A 565 3.98 50.41 -53.68
C VAL A 565 3.25 51.73 -53.44
N THR A 566 3.16 52.16 -52.18
CA THR A 566 2.53 53.43 -51.81
C THR A 566 3.58 54.49 -51.43
N PRO A 567 3.28 55.79 -51.57
CA PRO A 567 4.12 56.85 -51.01
C PRO A 567 4.31 56.75 -49.48
N ARG A 568 3.33 56.16 -48.79
CA ARG A 568 3.40 55.88 -47.35
C ARG A 568 4.51 54.88 -47.02
N ALA A 569 4.70 53.83 -47.83
CA ALA A 569 5.79 52.86 -47.65
C ALA A 569 7.19 53.52 -47.72
N MET A 570 7.39 54.44 -48.67
CA MET A 570 8.65 55.19 -48.82
C MET A 570 8.94 56.15 -47.66
N LYS A 571 7.89 56.65 -47.00
CA LYS A 571 8.03 57.48 -45.79
C LYS A 571 8.35 56.64 -44.56
N LEU A 572 7.75 55.44 -44.46
CA LEU A 572 7.89 54.55 -43.32
C LEU A 572 9.27 53.89 -43.21
N CYS A 573 10.01 53.70 -44.30
CA CYS A 573 11.37 53.13 -44.26
C CYS A 573 12.45 54.07 -43.66
N GLY A 574 12.09 55.31 -43.31
CA GLY A 574 12.96 56.25 -42.58
C GLY A 574 14.30 56.51 -43.29
N HIS A 575 15.41 56.28 -42.59
CA HIS A 575 16.78 56.45 -43.11
C HIS A 575 17.37 55.22 -43.79
N ASN A 576 16.61 54.13 -43.95
CA ASN A 576 17.10 52.93 -44.62
C ASN A 576 17.17 53.18 -46.15
N SER A 577 18.32 53.67 -46.60
CA SER A 577 18.57 54.06 -48.00
C SER A 577 18.45 52.89 -48.97
N GLU A 578 18.79 51.67 -48.54
CA GLU A 578 18.69 50.47 -49.35
C GLU A 578 17.22 50.11 -49.65
N ILE A 579 16.39 50.02 -48.61
CA ILE A 579 14.95 49.72 -48.76
C ILE A 579 14.26 50.82 -49.54
N ARG A 580 14.59 52.09 -49.24
CA ARG A 580 14.03 53.25 -49.95
C ARG A 580 14.35 53.21 -51.44
N GLY A 581 15.60 52.89 -51.81
CA GLY A 581 15.99 52.75 -53.21
C GLY A 581 15.24 51.63 -53.93
N LYS A 582 15.02 50.48 -53.27
CA LYS A 582 14.22 49.37 -53.82
C LYS A 582 12.75 49.78 -54.05
N LEU A 583 12.12 50.47 -53.08
CA LEU A 583 10.74 50.95 -53.20
C LEU A 583 10.58 52.04 -54.26
N GLU A 584 11.48 53.02 -54.32
CA GLU A 584 11.43 54.11 -55.31
C GLU A 584 11.61 53.59 -56.74
N LYS A 585 12.44 52.55 -56.93
CA LYS A 585 12.59 51.88 -58.22
C LYS A 585 11.30 51.16 -58.61
N ALA A 586 10.76 50.32 -57.73
CA ALA A 586 9.53 49.58 -58.01
C ALA A 586 8.32 50.50 -58.21
N TYR A 587 8.24 51.63 -57.50
CA TYR A 587 7.17 52.63 -57.67
C TYR A 587 7.19 53.33 -59.03
N ARG A 588 8.35 53.40 -59.70
CA ARG A 588 8.45 53.95 -61.07
C ARG A 588 8.14 52.90 -62.14
N GLU A 589 8.28 51.62 -61.81
CA GLU A 589 8.03 50.47 -62.69
C GLU A 589 6.56 50.04 -62.66
N GLN A 590 5.84 50.33 -61.56
CA GLN A 590 4.38 50.25 -61.43
C GLN A 590 3.72 51.50 -62.02
#